data_AF-A0ABD2YGL6-F1
#
_entry.id   AF-A0ABD2YGL6-F1
#
_cell.length_a   1.000
_cell.length_b   1.000
_cell.length_c   1.000
_cell.angle_alpha   90.00
_cell.angle_beta   90.00
_cell.angle_gamma   90.00
#
_symmetry.space_group_name_H-M   'P 1'
#
loop_
_entity.id
_entity.type
_entity.pdbx_description
1 polymer ?
#
loop_
_entity_poly.entity_id
_entity_poly.type
_entity_poly.pdbx_seq_one_letter_code
_entity_poly.pdbx_strand_id
1 'polypeptide(L)'
;MVSRRAETTERTNNPSKKHEDFELALLLQAAALKFSNQQPDRARRLLDFCQSLASPKGNPVQGVVHYFAKAIQERIIREIGGVVLPEAAKGNQRNPTVEEEAVQTLQSAAIVGQYEIPFSRVSPFTAIQAIVENVGSAKRIHLVDLGIKSVSNWPMVMQALADRQHECPLELLKITAVGVGQSKESIEEIEMVAETNTSIFADRFNSALSFYTALFNCLEDCMGGDNGGRTVTDGVFMWEGIQNLITTEGEEMIYRKEGIEFWRVLLTRFGMIEIGLSDGALSQANMLVESNPCWRSCTLDVNGKGLVMGWKGTPMKIRFTIWKFDHE
;
A
#
# COMPACT_ATOMS: atom_id res chain seq x y z
N MET A 1 -28.82 -30.49 -3.78
CA MET A 1 -28.01 -29.32 -4.18
C MET A 1 -26.89 -29.03 -3.15
N VAL A 2 -26.24 -30.09 -2.66
CA VAL A 2 -25.11 -30.04 -1.70
C VAL A 2 -24.01 -30.84 -2.37
N SER A 3 -23.25 -30.22 -3.28
CA SER A 3 -22.10 -30.89 -3.90
C SER A 3 -21.07 -29.95 -4.54
N ARG A 4 -21.37 -28.65 -4.74
CA ARG A 4 -20.42 -27.71 -5.37
C ARG A 4 -19.55 -26.91 -4.41
N ARG A 5 -19.72 -27.07 -3.09
CA ARG A 5 -18.93 -26.34 -2.07
C ARG A 5 -17.68 -27.11 -1.60
N ALA A 6 -17.59 -28.40 -1.91
CA ALA A 6 -16.42 -29.22 -1.58
C ALA A 6 -15.29 -29.09 -2.63
N GLU A 7 -15.63 -28.96 -3.92
CA GLU A 7 -14.65 -28.92 -5.02
C GLU A 7 -13.80 -27.63 -5.07
N THR A 8 -14.32 -26.50 -4.57
CA THR A 8 -13.53 -25.25 -4.48
C THR A 8 -12.53 -25.26 -3.32
N THR A 9 -12.73 -26.10 -2.29
CA THR A 9 -11.84 -26.18 -1.13
C THR A 9 -10.67 -27.16 -1.36
N GLU A 10 -10.78 -28.09 -2.31
CA GLU A 10 -9.70 -29.05 -2.64
C GLU A 10 -8.68 -28.51 -3.65
N ARG A 11 -9.04 -27.53 -4.50
CA ARG A 11 -8.11 -26.95 -5.50
C ARG A 11 -6.96 -26.13 -4.91
N THR A 12 -7.09 -25.64 -3.68
CA THR A 12 -6.08 -24.80 -3.01
C THR A 12 -5.13 -25.57 -2.09
N ASN A 13 -5.34 -26.87 -1.90
CA ASN A 13 -4.58 -27.67 -0.93
C ASN A 13 -3.73 -28.80 -1.57
N ASN A 14 -3.40 -28.69 -2.86
CA ASN A 14 -2.48 -29.62 -3.52
C ASN A 14 -1.03 -29.38 -3.01
N PRO A 15 -0.39 -30.35 -2.34
CA PRO A 15 0.98 -30.21 -1.82
C PRO A 15 2.02 -29.96 -2.92
N SER A 16 1.81 -30.46 -4.15
CA SER A 16 2.70 -30.19 -5.29
C SER A 16 2.72 -28.70 -5.65
N LYS A 17 1.54 -28.06 -5.66
CA LYS A 17 1.42 -26.65 -6.04
C LYS A 17 2.02 -25.72 -4.99
N LYS A 18 1.87 -26.07 -3.70
CA LYS A 18 2.54 -25.36 -2.60
C LYS A 18 4.07 -25.50 -2.67
N HIS A 19 4.57 -26.65 -3.10
CA HIS A 19 6.00 -26.87 -3.31
C HIS A 19 6.54 -26.00 -4.44
N GLU A 20 5.85 -25.95 -5.58
CA GLU A 20 6.20 -25.09 -6.72
C GLU A 20 6.22 -23.60 -6.34
N ASP A 21 5.21 -23.12 -5.60
CA ASP A 21 5.15 -21.73 -5.13
C ASP A 21 6.30 -21.41 -4.16
N PHE A 22 6.65 -22.34 -3.27
CA PHE A 22 7.77 -22.18 -2.35
C PHE A 22 9.11 -22.10 -3.10
N GLU A 23 9.33 -22.98 -4.08
CA GLU A 23 10.52 -22.94 -4.94
C GLU A 23 10.62 -21.62 -5.70
N LEU A 24 9.49 -21.11 -6.21
CA LEU A 24 9.43 -19.85 -6.93
C LEU A 24 9.82 -18.65 -6.04
N ALA A 25 9.36 -18.63 -4.79
CA ALA A 25 9.76 -17.62 -3.80
C ALA A 25 11.27 -17.71 -3.45
N LEU A 26 11.80 -18.93 -3.32
CA LEU A 26 13.24 -19.15 -3.08
C LEU A 26 14.10 -18.68 -4.26
N LEU A 27 13.65 -18.92 -5.50
CA LEU A 27 14.35 -18.44 -6.70
C LEU A 27 14.46 -16.91 -6.70
N LEU A 28 13.37 -16.20 -6.36
CA LEU A 28 13.39 -14.75 -6.27
C LEU A 28 14.35 -14.25 -5.18
N GLN A 29 14.32 -14.84 -3.99
CA GLN A 29 15.25 -14.46 -2.92
C GLN A 29 16.71 -14.74 -3.30
N ALA A 30 16.98 -15.88 -3.93
CA ALA A 30 18.30 -16.20 -4.44
C ALA A 30 18.76 -15.19 -5.49
N ALA A 31 17.88 -14.77 -6.41
CA ALA A 31 18.18 -13.75 -7.40
C ALA A 31 18.53 -12.40 -6.76
N ALA A 32 17.72 -11.93 -5.82
CA ALA A 32 17.96 -10.70 -5.07
C ALA A 32 19.28 -10.74 -4.27
N LEU A 33 19.61 -11.90 -3.69
CA LEU A 33 20.89 -12.10 -3.00
C LEU A 33 22.08 -12.07 -3.96
N LYS A 34 21.96 -12.69 -5.15
CA LYS A 34 23.04 -12.61 -6.17
C LYS A 34 23.22 -11.19 -6.66
N PHE A 35 22.13 -10.46 -6.86
CA PHE A 35 22.17 -9.06 -7.23
C PHE A 35 22.87 -8.21 -6.16
N SER A 36 22.47 -8.33 -4.89
CA SER A 36 23.09 -7.64 -3.74
C SER A 36 24.60 -7.89 -3.63
N ASN A 37 25.03 -9.11 -3.98
CA ASN A 37 26.43 -9.53 -3.95
C ASN A 37 27.21 -9.21 -5.23
N GLN A 38 26.74 -8.24 -6.03
CA GLN A 38 27.41 -7.78 -7.26
C GLN A 38 27.63 -8.93 -8.28
N GLN A 39 26.67 -9.86 -8.39
CA GLN A 39 26.69 -10.96 -9.35
C GLN A 39 25.51 -10.87 -10.33
N PRO A 40 25.44 -9.82 -11.18
CA PRO A 40 24.28 -9.53 -12.02
C PRO A 40 23.96 -10.63 -13.04
N ASP A 41 24.97 -11.31 -13.62
CA ASP A 41 24.73 -12.40 -14.57
C ASP A 41 24.06 -13.63 -13.93
N ARG A 42 24.43 -13.92 -12.67
CA ARG A 42 23.83 -15.02 -11.91
C ARG A 42 22.41 -14.64 -11.48
N ALA A 43 22.23 -13.39 -11.04
CA ALA A 43 20.90 -12.86 -10.73
C ALA A 43 19.99 -12.94 -11.96
N ARG A 44 20.44 -12.45 -13.11
CA ARG A 44 19.66 -12.45 -14.36
C ARG A 44 19.15 -13.82 -14.75
N ARG A 45 20.01 -14.86 -14.72
CA ARG A 45 19.58 -16.24 -15.01
C ARG A 45 18.47 -16.73 -14.07
N LEU A 46 18.57 -16.43 -12.78
CA LEU A 46 17.53 -16.78 -11.81
C LEU A 46 16.24 -16.00 -12.06
N LEU A 47 16.33 -14.72 -12.41
CA LEU A 47 15.19 -13.88 -12.76
C LEU A 47 14.50 -14.35 -14.05
N ASP A 48 15.25 -14.85 -15.03
CA ASP A 48 14.68 -15.42 -16.25
C ASP A 48 13.83 -16.67 -15.92
N PHE A 49 14.28 -17.52 -15.00
CA PHE A 49 13.47 -18.63 -14.49
C PHE A 49 12.22 -18.14 -13.75
N CYS A 50 12.35 -17.14 -12.88
CA CYS A 50 11.20 -16.51 -12.22
C CYS A 50 10.17 -16.02 -13.24
N GLN A 51 10.60 -15.31 -14.29
CA GLN A 51 9.71 -14.81 -15.35
C GLN A 51 9.06 -15.94 -16.17
N SER A 52 9.75 -17.05 -16.40
CA SER A 52 9.18 -18.18 -17.13
C SER A 52 8.14 -18.98 -16.33
N LEU A 53 8.25 -18.98 -15.00
CA LEU A 53 7.43 -19.80 -14.11
C LEU A 53 6.30 -19.00 -13.44
N ALA A 54 6.49 -17.70 -13.25
CA ALA A 54 5.54 -16.83 -12.57
C ALA A 54 4.56 -16.18 -13.57
N SER A 55 3.27 -16.19 -13.23
CA SER A 55 2.23 -15.47 -13.95
C SER A 55 1.77 -14.24 -13.17
N PRO A 56 1.64 -13.05 -13.79
CA PRO A 56 1.06 -11.87 -13.15
C PRO A 56 -0.41 -12.06 -12.77
N LYS A 57 -1.11 -13.00 -13.43
CA LYS A 57 -2.51 -13.37 -13.16
C LYS A 57 -2.62 -14.65 -12.32
N GLY A 58 -1.49 -15.12 -11.80
CA GLY A 58 -1.42 -16.33 -10.99
C GLY A 58 -1.94 -16.12 -9.58
N ASN A 59 -1.55 -17.04 -8.69
CA ASN A 59 -1.77 -16.85 -7.25
C ASN A 59 -0.89 -15.68 -6.72
N PRO A 60 -1.08 -15.25 -5.45
CA PRO A 60 -0.32 -14.16 -4.85
C PRO A 60 1.21 -14.31 -4.97
N VAL A 61 1.72 -15.54 -4.82
CA VAL A 61 3.16 -15.82 -4.90
C VAL A 61 3.68 -15.56 -6.32
N GLN A 62 2.97 -16.05 -7.33
CA GLN A 62 3.31 -15.84 -8.73
C GLN A 62 3.25 -14.35 -9.11
N GLY A 63 2.22 -13.62 -8.66
CA GLY A 63 2.12 -12.17 -8.89
C GLY A 63 3.29 -11.40 -8.30
N VAL A 64 3.61 -11.64 -7.02
CA VAL A 64 4.77 -11.04 -6.34
C VAL A 64 6.06 -11.36 -7.08
N VAL A 65 6.31 -12.64 -7.39
CA VAL A 65 7.57 -13.05 -8.03
C VAL A 65 7.70 -12.45 -9.42
N HIS A 66 6.62 -12.38 -10.19
CA HIS A 66 6.62 -11.78 -11.52
C HIS A 66 7.05 -10.30 -11.47
N TYR A 67 6.41 -9.47 -10.65
CA TYR A 67 6.70 -8.03 -10.62
C TYR A 67 8.06 -7.73 -9.99
N PHE A 68 8.45 -8.41 -8.92
CA PHE A 68 9.78 -8.21 -8.32
C PHE A 68 10.89 -8.66 -9.26
N ALA A 69 10.72 -9.79 -9.95
CA ALA A 69 11.73 -10.26 -10.89
C ALA A 69 11.91 -9.26 -12.05
N LYS A 70 10.80 -8.73 -12.58
CA LYS A 70 10.81 -7.72 -13.65
C LYS A 70 11.51 -6.44 -13.17
N ALA A 71 11.20 -5.96 -11.97
CA ALA A 71 11.80 -4.75 -11.43
C ALA A 71 13.31 -4.90 -11.16
N ILE A 72 13.76 -6.05 -10.65
CA ILE A 72 15.21 -6.31 -10.45
C ILE A 72 15.93 -6.40 -11.81
N GLN A 73 15.32 -7.02 -12.83
CA GLN A 73 15.90 -7.05 -14.18
C GLN A 73 16.07 -5.63 -14.75
N GLU A 74 15.05 -4.78 -14.62
CA GLU A 74 15.14 -3.39 -15.06
C GLU A 74 16.25 -2.63 -14.33
N ARG A 75 16.38 -2.84 -13.02
CA ARG A 75 17.46 -2.25 -12.24
C ARG A 75 18.84 -2.69 -12.75
N ILE A 76 19.04 -3.99 -13.00
CA ILE A 76 20.29 -4.51 -13.57
C ILE A 76 20.60 -3.82 -14.91
N ILE A 77 19.59 -3.65 -15.77
CA ILE A 77 19.74 -2.97 -17.07
C ILE A 77 20.16 -1.51 -16.90
N ARG A 78 19.58 -0.79 -15.94
CA ARG A 78 19.94 0.61 -15.66
C ARG A 78 21.37 0.73 -15.12
N GLU A 79 21.80 -0.15 -14.23
CA GLU A 79 23.16 -0.15 -13.65
C GLU A 79 24.27 -0.38 -14.71
N ILE A 80 23.96 -1.11 -15.79
CA ILE A 80 24.89 -1.30 -16.94
C ILE A 80 24.76 -0.21 -18.02
N GLY A 81 24.02 0.87 -17.77
CA GLY A 81 23.80 1.97 -18.71
C GLY A 81 22.83 1.64 -19.86
N GLY A 82 22.06 0.56 -19.72
CA GLY A 82 21.03 0.18 -20.69
C GLY A 82 19.77 1.03 -20.55
N VAL A 83 19.11 1.29 -21.68
CA VAL A 83 17.83 2.02 -21.70
C VAL A 83 16.69 1.02 -21.57
N VAL A 84 15.90 1.15 -20.50
CA VAL A 84 14.61 0.46 -20.35
C VAL A 84 13.53 1.30 -21.01
N LEU A 85 12.97 0.81 -22.12
CA LEU A 85 11.84 1.47 -22.76
C LEU A 85 10.55 1.20 -21.97
N PRO A 86 9.73 2.21 -21.66
CA PRO A 86 8.41 2.02 -21.07
C PRO A 86 7.58 1.06 -21.93
N GLU A 87 6.77 0.19 -21.32
CA GLU A 87 5.92 -0.75 -22.07
C GLU A 87 4.96 -0.02 -23.02
N ALA A 88 4.55 1.20 -22.68
CA ALA A 88 3.78 2.10 -23.53
C ALA A 88 4.49 2.50 -24.85
N ALA A 89 5.81 2.34 -24.95
CA ALA A 89 6.57 2.63 -26.16
C ALA A 89 6.65 1.44 -27.14
N LYS A 90 6.08 0.27 -26.79
CA LYS A 90 6.16 -0.97 -27.59
C LYS A 90 4.91 -1.26 -28.45
N GLY A 91 3.96 -0.33 -28.58
CA GLY A 91 2.73 -0.50 -29.36
C GLY A 91 2.28 0.80 -30.06
N ASN A 92 1.65 0.66 -31.23
CA ASN A 92 1.31 1.69 -32.22
C ASN A 92 0.59 2.95 -31.71
N GLN A 93 0.77 4.05 -32.48
CA GLN A 93 0.02 5.32 -32.54
C GLN A 93 -0.86 5.66 -31.32
N ARG A 94 -0.40 6.66 -30.55
CA ARG A 94 -1.11 7.33 -29.44
C ARG A 94 -2.52 7.76 -29.86
N ASN A 95 -3.54 7.01 -29.45
CA ASN A 95 -4.95 7.38 -29.56
C ASN A 95 -5.42 7.92 -28.20
N PRO A 96 -5.75 9.22 -28.07
CA PRO A 96 -6.12 9.84 -26.80
C PRO A 96 -7.39 9.25 -26.15
N THR A 97 -8.29 8.68 -26.95
CA THR A 97 -9.49 7.97 -26.45
C THR A 97 -9.17 6.69 -25.69
N VAL A 98 -8.12 5.96 -26.08
CA VAL A 98 -7.71 4.72 -25.40
C VAL A 98 -7.03 5.03 -24.06
N GLU A 99 -6.29 6.14 -23.98
CA GLU A 99 -5.71 6.62 -22.72
C GLU A 99 -6.80 7.08 -21.75
N GLU A 100 -7.81 7.82 -22.23
CA GLU A 100 -8.93 8.28 -21.38
C GLU A 100 -9.77 7.09 -20.85
N GLU A 101 -10.05 6.09 -21.69
CA GLU A 101 -10.70 4.84 -21.26
C GLU A 101 -9.83 4.03 -20.28
N ALA A 102 -8.51 3.95 -20.50
CA ALA A 102 -7.58 3.28 -19.59
C ALA A 102 -7.49 4.00 -18.24
N VAL A 103 -7.43 5.34 -18.24
CA VAL A 103 -7.44 6.17 -17.03
C VAL A 103 -8.75 5.99 -16.28
N GLN A 104 -9.89 6.03 -16.97
CA GLN A 104 -11.19 5.80 -16.35
C GLN A 104 -11.30 4.39 -15.77
N THR A 105 -10.76 3.39 -16.46
CA THR A 105 -10.71 2.00 -15.99
C THR A 105 -9.83 1.88 -14.75
N LEU A 106 -8.65 2.50 -14.74
CA LEU A 106 -7.74 2.53 -13.58
C LEU A 106 -8.34 3.28 -12.39
N GLN A 107 -9.02 4.40 -12.62
CA GLN A 107 -9.74 5.14 -11.58
C GLN A 107 -10.89 4.30 -11.01
N SER A 108 -11.65 3.62 -11.85
CA SER A 108 -12.74 2.74 -11.41
C SER A 108 -12.22 1.55 -10.61
N ALA A 109 -11.09 0.97 -11.06
CA ALA A 109 -10.38 -0.10 -10.38
C ALA A 109 -9.79 0.35 -9.02
N ALA A 110 -9.19 1.54 -8.96
CA ALA A 110 -8.67 2.14 -7.73
C ALA A 110 -9.81 2.41 -6.73
N ILE A 111 -10.94 2.94 -7.20
CA ILE A 111 -12.15 3.08 -6.40
C ILE A 111 -12.56 1.72 -5.83
N VAL A 112 -12.77 0.70 -6.67
CA VAL A 112 -13.17 -0.64 -6.18
C VAL A 112 -12.15 -1.19 -5.17
N GLY A 113 -10.85 -1.06 -5.44
CA GLY A 113 -9.78 -1.42 -4.52
C GLY A 113 -9.90 -0.70 -3.17
N GLN A 114 -10.20 0.59 -3.15
CA GLN A 114 -10.42 1.38 -1.93
C GLN A 114 -11.63 0.90 -1.11
N TYR A 115 -12.62 0.23 -1.70
CA TYR A 115 -13.78 -0.30 -0.99
C TYR A 115 -13.63 -1.75 -0.53
N GLU A 116 -12.73 -2.53 -1.13
CA GLU A 116 -12.61 -3.97 -0.88
C GLU A 116 -11.47 -4.34 0.08
N ILE A 117 -10.43 -3.52 0.22
CA ILE A 117 -9.33 -3.75 1.17
C ILE A 117 -9.58 -3.03 2.51
N PRO A 118 -9.17 -3.62 3.65
CA PRO A 118 -9.42 -3.02 4.97
C PRO A 118 -8.64 -1.71 5.17
N PHE A 119 -7.42 -1.60 4.62
CA PHE A 119 -6.50 -0.51 4.96
C PHE A 119 -6.96 0.86 4.49
N SER A 120 -7.64 0.92 3.34
CA SER A 120 -8.24 2.13 2.77
C SER A 120 -9.44 2.63 3.56
N ARG A 121 -9.97 1.84 4.50
CA ARG A 121 -11.13 2.18 5.34
C ARG A 121 -10.77 2.30 6.80
N VAL A 122 -10.05 1.33 7.36
CA VAL A 122 -9.71 1.34 8.79
C VAL A 122 -8.84 2.55 9.13
N SER A 123 -7.79 2.86 8.34
CA SER A 123 -6.90 3.98 8.66
C SER A 123 -7.62 5.34 8.63
N PRO A 124 -8.34 5.72 7.55
CA PRO A 124 -8.93 7.05 7.49
C PRO A 124 -10.00 7.26 8.56
N PHE A 125 -10.86 6.27 8.82
CA PHE A 125 -11.91 6.42 9.83
C PHE A 125 -11.36 6.45 11.26
N THR A 126 -10.31 5.67 11.55
CA THR A 126 -9.60 5.77 12.84
C THR A 126 -8.99 7.16 13.01
N ALA A 127 -8.42 7.72 11.94
CA ALA A 127 -7.87 9.07 11.95
C ALA A 127 -8.95 10.14 12.15
N ILE A 128 -10.11 9.99 11.50
CA ILE A 128 -11.24 10.91 11.69
C ILE A 128 -11.72 10.88 13.13
N GLN A 129 -11.91 9.70 13.71
CA GLN A 129 -12.32 9.55 15.12
C GLN A 129 -11.33 10.26 16.05
N ALA A 130 -10.04 10.02 15.85
CA ALA A 130 -8.98 10.67 16.59
C ALA A 130 -8.99 12.20 16.44
N ILE A 131 -9.19 12.73 15.22
CA ILE A 131 -9.28 14.17 14.98
C ILE A 131 -10.46 14.75 15.76
N VAL A 132 -11.65 14.16 15.64
CA VAL A 132 -12.89 14.65 16.24
C VAL A 132 -12.79 14.76 17.75
N GLU A 133 -12.19 13.77 18.40
CA GLU A 133 -11.98 13.75 19.85
C GLU A 133 -10.92 14.76 20.30
N ASN A 134 -9.82 14.90 19.55
CA ASN A 134 -8.76 15.86 19.90
C ASN A 134 -9.18 17.33 19.68
N VAL A 135 -10.13 17.58 18.78
CA VAL A 135 -10.72 18.93 18.57
C VAL A 135 -12.05 19.11 19.33
N GLY A 136 -12.35 18.22 20.28
CA GLY A 136 -13.69 18.01 20.88
C GLY A 136 -14.36 19.22 21.53
N SER A 137 -13.61 20.21 22.02
CA SER A 137 -14.17 21.45 22.62
C SER A 137 -13.99 22.69 21.73
N ALA A 138 -13.33 22.56 20.58
CA ALA A 138 -13.06 23.67 19.68
C ALA A 138 -14.32 24.00 18.85
N LYS A 139 -14.67 25.30 18.83
CA LYS A 139 -15.76 25.84 18.00
C LYS A 139 -15.28 26.34 16.64
N ARG A 140 -13.99 26.64 16.52
CA ARG A 140 -13.36 27.10 15.29
C ARG A 140 -12.20 26.17 14.98
N ILE A 141 -12.32 25.43 13.88
CA ILE A 141 -11.37 24.39 13.51
C ILE A 141 -10.78 24.75 12.15
N HIS A 142 -9.45 24.67 12.03
CA HIS A 142 -8.75 24.76 10.75
C HIS A 142 -7.99 23.46 10.51
N LEU A 143 -8.45 22.67 9.55
CA LEU A 143 -7.78 21.46 9.10
C LEU A 143 -6.81 21.82 7.97
N VAL A 144 -5.58 21.34 8.05
CA VAL A 144 -4.56 21.52 7.02
C VAL A 144 -4.16 20.13 6.52
N ASP A 145 -4.55 19.81 5.29
CA ASP A 145 -4.18 18.60 4.57
C ASP A 145 -2.94 18.89 3.72
N LEU A 146 -1.81 18.27 4.06
CA LEU A 146 -0.52 18.48 3.39
C LEU A 146 -0.26 17.47 2.26
N GLY A 147 -1.20 16.58 1.98
CA GLY A 147 -1.06 15.53 0.98
C GLY A 147 -2.42 15.07 0.49
N ILE A 148 -3.23 16.01 -0.03
CA ILE A 148 -4.58 15.68 -0.47
C ILE A 148 -4.52 14.69 -1.64
N LYS A 149 -4.91 13.44 -1.36
CA LYS A 149 -4.91 12.35 -2.35
C LYS A 149 -6.30 12.02 -2.87
N SER A 150 -7.29 12.08 -1.98
CA SER A 150 -8.69 11.92 -2.30
C SER A 150 -9.52 12.85 -1.41
N VAL A 151 -10.46 13.55 -2.03
CA VAL A 151 -11.40 14.44 -1.33
C VAL A 151 -12.45 13.67 -0.51
N SER A 152 -12.49 12.33 -0.57
CA SER A 152 -13.54 11.50 0.04
C SER A 152 -13.53 11.51 1.58
N ASN A 153 -12.41 11.86 2.23
CA ASN A 153 -12.30 11.83 3.69
C ASN A 153 -12.95 13.05 4.38
N TRP A 154 -12.93 14.22 3.74
CA TRP A 154 -13.39 15.47 4.37
C TRP A 154 -14.90 15.52 4.64
N PRO A 155 -15.80 15.03 3.76
CA PRO A 155 -17.22 14.92 4.08
C PRO A 155 -17.51 14.13 5.36
N MET A 156 -16.73 13.07 5.62
CA MET A 156 -16.89 12.26 6.82
C MET A 156 -16.44 13.02 8.08
N VAL A 157 -15.37 13.80 8.01
CA VAL A 157 -14.96 14.72 9.09
C VAL A 157 -16.05 15.77 9.34
N MET A 158 -16.59 16.38 8.28
CA MET A 158 -17.66 17.37 8.39
C MET A 158 -18.89 16.80 9.09
N GLN A 159 -19.31 15.59 8.71
CA GLN A 159 -20.44 14.91 9.35
C GLN A 159 -20.16 14.64 10.83
N ALA A 160 -19.01 14.04 11.15
CA ALA A 160 -18.66 13.73 12.54
C ALA A 160 -18.53 14.98 13.43
N LEU A 161 -18.05 16.10 12.87
CA LEU A 161 -18.02 17.38 13.57
C LEU A 161 -19.41 18.01 13.70
N ALA A 162 -20.31 17.82 12.73
CA ALA A 162 -21.68 18.31 12.81
C ALA A 162 -22.51 17.56 13.86
N ASP A 163 -22.27 16.26 14.04
CA ASP A 163 -22.98 15.44 15.03
C ASP A 163 -22.66 15.83 16.49
N ARG A 164 -21.59 16.62 16.72
CA ARG A 164 -21.25 17.23 18.01
C ARG A 164 -22.19 18.36 18.47
N GLN A 165 -23.18 18.73 17.65
CA GLN A 165 -24.05 19.91 17.86
C GLN A 165 -24.69 20.00 19.26
N HIS A 166 -24.96 18.87 19.92
CA HIS A 166 -25.57 18.86 21.25
C HIS A 166 -24.60 19.21 22.39
N GLU A 167 -23.29 19.04 22.22
CA GLU A 167 -22.28 19.26 23.25
C GLU A 167 -21.41 20.51 22.98
N CYS A 168 -21.06 20.76 21.71
CA CYS A 168 -20.21 21.87 21.32
C CYS A 168 -20.46 22.24 19.84
N PRO A 169 -21.33 23.23 19.53
CA PRO A 169 -21.63 23.57 18.15
C PRO A 169 -20.43 24.22 17.46
N LEU A 170 -20.16 23.75 16.25
CA LEU A 170 -19.13 24.26 15.35
C LEU A 170 -19.55 25.63 14.79
N GLU A 171 -18.74 26.66 15.04
CA GLU A 171 -18.94 28.02 14.52
C GLU A 171 -18.22 28.26 13.19
N LEU A 172 -17.04 27.65 13.01
CA LEU A 172 -16.27 27.75 11.77
C LEU A 172 -15.44 26.49 11.53
N LEU A 173 -15.55 25.95 10.32
CA LEU A 173 -14.58 24.99 9.77
C LEU A 173 -13.89 25.62 8.58
N LYS A 174 -12.56 25.65 8.62
CA LYS A 174 -11.70 25.97 7.48
C LYS A 174 -10.92 24.71 7.11
N ILE A 175 -10.84 24.41 5.83
CA ILE A 175 -9.97 23.34 5.31
C ILE A 175 -9.00 23.97 4.33
N THR A 176 -7.71 23.76 4.54
CA THR A 176 -6.66 24.08 3.58
C THR A 176 -6.08 22.77 3.09
N ALA A 177 -6.21 22.51 1.79
CA ALA A 177 -5.63 21.34 1.16
C ALA A 177 -4.47 21.75 0.26
N VAL A 178 -3.33 21.11 0.45
CA VAL A 178 -2.11 21.30 -0.34
C VAL A 178 -1.98 20.08 -1.24
N GLY A 179 -2.16 20.30 -2.54
CA GLY A 179 -1.84 19.32 -3.57
C GLY A 179 -0.40 19.51 -4.03
N VAL A 180 0.34 18.42 -4.18
CA VAL A 180 1.60 18.45 -4.93
C VAL A 180 1.22 18.47 -6.41
N GLY A 181 1.78 19.40 -7.19
CA GLY A 181 1.41 19.56 -8.60
C GLY A 181 1.68 18.28 -9.39
N GLN A 182 0.67 17.81 -10.13
CA GLN A 182 0.73 16.58 -10.93
C GLN A 182 1.89 16.62 -11.94
N SER A 183 2.94 15.83 -11.72
CA SER A 183 3.55 15.18 -12.88
C SER A 183 2.59 14.10 -13.34
N LYS A 184 2.16 14.16 -14.61
CA LYS A 184 1.42 13.07 -15.25
C LYS A 184 2.03 11.71 -14.89
N GLU A 185 1.16 10.73 -14.63
CA GLU A 185 1.47 9.29 -14.65
C GLU A 185 2.23 8.70 -13.46
N SER A 186 1.93 9.09 -12.22
CA SER A 186 2.29 8.23 -11.10
C SER A 186 1.14 8.16 -10.12
N ILE A 187 0.57 6.97 -9.97
CA ILE A 187 -0.44 6.67 -8.97
C ILE A 187 0.25 6.77 -7.60
N GLU A 188 0.27 7.98 -7.03
CA GLU A 188 0.83 8.32 -5.71
C GLU A 188 0.10 7.62 -4.52
N GLU A 189 -0.84 6.74 -4.82
CA GLU A 189 -1.71 6.06 -3.85
C GLU A 189 -1.01 4.98 -3.03
N ILE A 190 0.20 4.56 -3.38
CA ILE A 190 0.95 3.65 -2.52
C ILE A 190 1.64 4.47 -1.43
N GLU A 191 0.85 5.10 -0.56
CA GLU A 191 1.36 5.60 0.71
C GLU A 191 1.80 4.46 1.61
N MET A 192 1.25 3.26 1.37
CA MET A 192 1.52 2.00 2.08
C MET A 192 2.92 1.40 1.84
N VAL A 193 3.84 2.11 1.18
CA VAL A 193 5.17 1.56 0.91
C VAL A 193 5.93 1.30 2.22
N ALA A 194 6.48 0.09 2.30
CA ALA A 194 7.53 -0.34 3.21
C ALA A 194 8.53 0.77 3.62
N GLU A 195 9.11 0.68 4.81
CA GLU A 195 10.29 1.51 5.17
C GLU A 195 11.38 1.30 4.12
N THR A 196 11.62 2.31 3.28
CA THR A 196 12.54 2.20 2.13
C THR A 196 13.78 3.08 2.25
N ASN A 197 13.94 3.85 3.33
CA ASN A 197 15.11 4.71 3.49
C ASN A 197 16.36 3.99 4.02
N THR A 198 16.61 2.77 3.56
CA THR A 198 17.90 2.12 3.78
C THR A 198 18.73 2.27 2.51
N SER A 199 20.01 2.65 2.64
CA SER A 199 20.95 2.64 1.50
C SER A 199 21.21 1.23 0.98
N ILE A 200 20.89 0.21 1.80
CA ILE A 200 21.12 -1.21 1.53
C ILE A 200 19.95 -1.80 0.76
N PHE A 201 20.19 -2.21 -0.49
CA PHE A 201 19.18 -2.83 -1.36
C PHE A 201 18.46 -4.02 -0.71
N ALA A 202 19.19 -4.89 0.00
CA ALA A 202 18.63 -6.10 0.61
C ALA A 202 17.50 -5.77 1.60
N ASP A 203 17.67 -4.74 2.42
CA ASP A 203 16.67 -4.32 3.39
C ASP A 203 15.43 -3.72 2.69
N ARG A 204 15.64 -2.89 1.66
CA ARG A 204 14.55 -2.35 0.84
C ARG A 204 13.76 -3.48 0.18
N PHE A 205 14.47 -4.42 -0.44
CA PHE A 205 13.89 -5.59 -1.11
C PHE A 205 13.08 -6.43 -0.12
N ASN A 206 13.63 -6.80 1.03
CA ASN A 206 12.94 -7.64 2.01
C ASN A 206 11.71 -6.94 2.58
N SER A 207 11.82 -5.65 2.91
CA SER A 207 10.70 -4.89 3.44
C SER A 207 9.59 -4.76 2.40
N ALA A 208 9.94 -4.49 1.14
CA ALA A 208 8.98 -4.42 0.05
C ALA A 208 8.33 -5.77 -0.22
N LEU A 209 9.12 -6.84 -0.27
CA LEU A 209 8.64 -8.19 -0.53
C LEU A 209 7.60 -8.58 0.52
N SER A 210 7.90 -8.38 1.80
CA SER A 210 6.95 -8.64 2.89
C SER A 210 5.65 -7.84 2.74
N PHE A 211 5.76 -6.55 2.41
CA PHE A 211 4.60 -5.68 2.25
C PHE A 211 3.71 -6.11 1.07
N TYR A 212 4.30 -6.29 -0.12
CA TYR A 212 3.55 -6.67 -1.31
C TYR A 212 3.01 -8.09 -1.20
N THR A 213 3.72 -9.03 -0.59
CA THR A 213 3.16 -10.36 -0.30
C THR A 213 1.91 -10.27 0.58
N ALA A 214 1.92 -9.46 1.64
CA ALA A 214 0.73 -9.24 2.47
C ALA A 214 -0.42 -8.62 1.66
N LEU A 215 -0.12 -7.64 0.82
CA LEU A 215 -1.10 -6.95 -0.02
C LEU A 215 -1.71 -7.86 -1.11
N PHE A 216 -0.89 -8.65 -1.83
CA PHE A 216 -1.37 -9.62 -2.82
C PHE A 216 -2.26 -10.70 -2.17
N ASN A 217 -1.91 -11.17 -0.97
CA ASN A 217 -2.77 -12.09 -0.23
C ASN A 217 -4.08 -11.42 0.19
N CYS A 218 -4.05 -10.18 0.66
CA CYS A 218 -5.25 -9.42 1.01
C CYS A 218 -6.20 -9.26 -0.18
N LEU A 219 -5.66 -8.98 -1.38
CA LEU A 219 -6.47 -8.87 -2.59
C LEU A 219 -7.05 -10.21 -3.03
N GLU A 220 -6.28 -11.30 -2.97
CA GLU A 220 -6.82 -12.64 -3.22
C GLU A 220 -7.98 -12.96 -2.27
N ASP A 221 -7.80 -12.72 -0.98
CA ASP A 221 -8.79 -13.06 0.04
C ASP A 221 -10.07 -12.20 -0.10
N CYS A 222 -9.94 -10.90 -0.39
CA CYS A 222 -11.07 -9.97 -0.42
C CYS A 222 -11.70 -9.83 -1.81
N MET A 223 -10.94 -10.03 -2.89
CA MET A 223 -11.38 -9.79 -4.28
C MET A 223 -11.34 -11.03 -5.16
N GLY A 224 -10.80 -12.17 -4.70
CA GLY A 224 -10.62 -13.40 -5.48
C GLY A 224 -11.88 -14.16 -5.91
N GLY A 225 -13.06 -13.54 -5.81
CA GLY A 225 -14.29 -14.05 -6.43
C GLY A 225 -14.27 -13.94 -7.96
N ASP A 226 -15.15 -14.67 -8.64
CA ASP A 226 -15.31 -14.80 -10.12
C ASP A 226 -15.58 -13.47 -10.89
N ASN A 227 -15.44 -12.33 -10.23
CA ASN A 227 -15.56 -11.01 -10.83
C ASN A 227 -14.18 -10.57 -11.30
N GLY A 228 -13.98 -10.42 -12.61
CA GLY A 228 -12.72 -10.05 -13.28
C GLY A 228 -12.04 -8.72 -12.86
N GLY A 229 -12.35 -8.15 -11.70
CA GLY A 229 -11.67 -7.01 -11.07
C GLY A 229 -10.21 -7.27 -10.67
N ARG A 230 -9.82 -8.55 -10.58
CA ARG A 230 -8.45 -8.98 -10.30
C ARG A 230 -7.47 -8.68 -11.45
N THR A 231 -7.95 -8.65 -12.69
CA THR A 231 -7.06 -8.72 -13.88
C THR A 231 -6.45 -7.38 -14.32
N VAL A 232 -7.04 -6.25 -13.95
CA VAL A 232 -6.61 -4.90 -14.41
C VAL A 232 -6.07 -4.06 -13.25
N THR A 233 -6.68 -4.19 -12.06
CA THR A 233 -6.28 -3.48 -10.83
C THR A 233 -4.95 -3.99 -10.27
N ASP A 234 -4.75 -5.31 -10.24
CA ASP A 234 -3.58 -5.93 -9.60
C ASP A 234 -2.27 -5.65 -10.34
N GLY A 235 -2.33 -5.40 -11.65
CA GLY A 235 -1.14 -5.32 -12.48
C GLY A 235 -0.49 -3.94 -12.52
N VAL A 236 -1.28 -2.91 -12.84
CA VAL A 236 -0.74 -1.55 -13.02
C VAL A 236 -0.38 -0.94 -11.68
N PHE A 237 -1.27 -1.04 -10.69
CA PHE A 237 -1.05 -0.46 -9.36
C PHE A 237 0.15 -1.10 -8.66
N MET A 238 0.24 -2.43 -8.63
CA MET A 238 1.33 -3.12 -7.94
C MET A 238 2.67 -2.92 -8.64
N TRP A 239 2.66 -2.92 -9.98
CA TRP A 239 3.86 -2.75 -10.78
C TRP A 239 4.52 -1.41 -10.50
N GLU A 240 3.79 -0.28 -10.55
CA GLU A 240 4.37 1.05 -10.38
C GLU A 240 5.09 1.19 -9.03
N GLY A 241 4.47 0.72 -7.94
CA GLY A 241 5.09 0.79 -6.62
C GLY A 241 6.30 -0.13 -6.44
N ILE A 242 6.23 -1.37 -6.93
CA ILE A 242 7.37 -2.31 -6.88
C ILE A 242 8.52 -1.78 -7.74
N GLN A 243 8.23 -1.33 -8.96
CA GLN A 243 9.21 -0.79 -9.89
C GLN A 243 9.91 0.42 -9.29
N ASN A 244 9.16 1.40 -8.77
CA ASN A 244 9.73 2.59 -8.13
C ASN A 244 10.64 2.23 -6.95
N LEU A 245 10.22 1.29 -6.10
CA LEU A 245 10.99 0.90 -4.93
C LEU A 245 12.31 0.21 -5.29
N ILE A 246 12.27 -0.68 -6.28
CA ILE A 246 13.42 -1.50 -6.64
C ILE A 246 14.39 -0.72 -7.54
N THR A 247 13.88 0.01 -8.54
CA THR A 247 14.70 0.61 -9.60
C THR A 247 15.27 1.99 -9.26
N THR A 248 14.73 2.68 -8.25
CA THR A 248 15.13 4.06 -7.94
C THR A 248 16.27 4.11 -6.94
N GLU A 249 17.29 4.94 -7.21
CA GLU A 249 18.40 5.24 -6.30
C GLU A 249 18.67 6.76 -6.18
N GLY A 250 19.24 7.19 -5.06
CA GLY A 250 19.84 8.53 -4.93
C GLY A 250 18.85 9.71 -4.99
N GLU A 251 19.18 10.71 -5.83
CA GLU A 251 18.41 11.95 -6.02
C GLU A 251 17.21 11.79 -6.96
N GLU A 252 17.14 10.68 -7.72
CA GLU A 252 15.97 10.33 -8.54
C GLU A 252 14.80 9.80 -7.70
N MET A 253 15.04 9.54 -6.40
CA MET A 253 13.99 9.16 -5.46
C MET A 253 13.13 10.38 -5.10
N ILE A 254 12.12 10.64 -5.94
CA ILE A 254 11.12 11.71 -5.73
C ILE A 254 10.37 11.50 -4.38
N TYR A 255 10.24 10.25 -3.92
CA TYR A 255 9.52 9.88 -2.70
C TYR A 255 10.42 9.15 -1.70
N ARG A 256 11.25 9.88 -0.94
CA ARG A 256 11.94 9.30 0.23
C ARG A 256 10.96 9.11 1.37
N LYS A 257 10.73 7.85 1.75
CA LYS A 257 9.88 7.50 2.90
C LYS A 257 10.72 7.02 4.06
N GLU A 258 10.78 7.87 5.06
CA GLU A 258 11.45 7.62 6.32
C GLU A 258 10.62 6.72 7.23
N GLY A 259 11.30 5.87 8.01
CA GLY A 259 10.63 5.03 9.00
C GLY A 259 10.03 5.85 10.15
N ILE A 260 9.12 5.25 10.91
CA ILE A 260 8.43 5.98 11.98
C ILE A 260 9.38 6.54 13.04
N GLU A 261 10.48 5.84 13.31
CA GLU A 261 11.49 6.30 14.29
C GLU A 261 12.16 7.61 13.86
N PHE A 262 12.39 7.79 12.55
CA PHE A 262 12.88 9.07 12.04
C PHE A 262 11.87 10.19 12.30
N TRP A 263 10.59 9.95 11.98
CA TRP A 263 9.52 10.93 12.22
C TRP A 263 9.34 11.23 13.70
N ARG A 264 9.48 10.22 14.57
CA ARG A 264 9.45 10.40 16.02
C ARG A 264 10.54 11.34 16.50
N VAL A 265 11.78 11.11 16.06
CA VAL A 265 12.91 11.97 16.39
C VAL A 265 12.69 13.39 15.85
N LEU A 266 12.26 13.51 14.60
CA LEU A 266 12.05 14.81 13.94
C LEU A 266 10.97 15.63 14.65
N LEU A 267 9.79 15.06 14.88
CA LEU A 267 8.65 15.75 15.50
C LEU A 267 8.95 16.10 16.97
N THR A 268 9.61 15.20 17.71
CA THR A 268 10.07 15.49 19.07
C THR A 268 11.05 16.66 19.11
N ARG A 269 11.95 16.77 18.12
CA ARG A 269 12.88 17.90 18.00
C ARG A 269 12.17 19.24 17.79
N PHE A 270 10.95 19.24 17.25
CA PHE A 270 10.10 20.42 17.10
C PHE A 270 9.15 20.65 18.30
N GLY A 271 9.39 20.00 19.44
CA GLY A 271 8.59 20.18 20.65
C GLY A 271 7.21 19.54 20.57
N MET A 272 7.06 18.50 19.76
CA MET A 272 5.82 17.72 19.70
C MET A 272 5.96 16.43 20.49
N ILE A 273 4.86 15.97 21.07
CA ILE A 273 4.80 14.69 21.77
C ILE A 273 3.79 13.76 21.08
N GLU A 274 4.20 12.51 20.87
CA GLU A 274 3.29 11.47 20.39
C GLU A 274 2.24 11.20 21.47
N ILE A 275 0.97 11.16 21.09
CA ILE A 275 -0.14 10.83 21.98
C ILE A 275 -0.79 9.53 21.55
N GLY A 276 -1.28 8.78 22.55
CA GLY A 276 -1.95 7.51 22.33
C GLY A 276 -3.26 7.72 21.61
N LEU A 277 -3.65 6.71 20.84
CA LEU A 277 -5.02 6.58 20.35
C LEU A 277 -5.98 6.48 21.53
N SER A 278 -7.12 7.14 21.40
CA SER A 278 -8.22 7.00 22.35
C SER A 278 -8.87 5.62 22.24
N ASP A 279 -9.60 5.25 23.28
CA ASP A 279 -10.44 4.05 23.26
C ASP A 279 -11.51 4.11 22.16
N GLY A 280 -12.01 5.31 21.84
CA GLY A 280 -12.97 5.53 20.76
C GLY A 280 -12.36 5.26 19.39
N ALA A 281 -11.16 5.77 19.11
CA ALA A 281 -10.44 5.52 17.86
C ALA A 281 -10.09 4.03 17.70
N LEU A 282 -9.62 3.37 18.77
CA LEU A 282 -9.35 1.93 18.75
C LEU A 282 -10.63 1.10 18.57
N SER A 283 -11.72 1.49 19.22
CA SER A 283 -13.03 0.83 19.06
C SER A 283 -13.54 0.96 17.63
N GLN A 284 -13.41 2.15 17.02
CA GLN A 284 -13.76 2.40 15.62
C GLN A 284 -12.95 1.49 14.68
N ALA A 285 -11.64 1.38 14.90
CA ALA A 285 -10.77 0.51 14.11
C ALA A 285 -11.21 -0.96 14.19
N ASN A 286 -11.45 -1.46 15.40
CA ASN A 286 -11.90 -2.83 15.64
C ASN A 286 -13.28 -3.10 15.01
N MET A 287 -14.24 -2.19 15.18
CA MET A 287 -15.56 -2.33 14.58
C MET A 287 -15.52 -2.39 13.06
N LEU A 288 -14.65 -1.60 12.42
CA LEU A 288 -14.48 -1.63 10.97
C LEU A 288 -13.90 -2.97 10.52
N VAL A 289 -12.85 -3.47 11.18
CA VAL A 289 -12.28 -4.79 10.89
C VAL A 289 -13.32 -5.91 11.00
N GLU A 290 -14.22 -5.81 11.97
CA GLU A 290 -15.32 -6.77 12.16
C GLU A 290 -16.49 -6.61 11.19
N SER A 291 -16.61 -5.47 10.50
CA SER A 291 -17.75 -5.15 9.64
C SER A 291 -17.82 -6.00 8.36
N ASN A 292 -16.69 -6.58 7.94
CA ASN A 292 -16.61 -7.42 6.74
C ASN A 292 -15.86 -8.72 7.08
N PRO A 293 -16.41 -9.90 6.73
CA PRO A 293 -15.76 -11.20 6.99
C PRO A 293 -14.32 -11.30 6.46
N CYS A 294 -14.00 -10.70 5.31
CA CYS A 294 -12.62 -10.69 4.79
C CYS A 294 -11.70 -9.90 5.71
N TRP A 295 -12.17 -8.73 6.16
CA TRP A 295 -11.36 -7.79 6.92
C TRP A 295 -10.95 -8.30 8.29
N ARG A 296 -11.62 -9.32 8.84
CA ARG A 296 -11.21 -10.01 10.09
C ARG A 296 -9.80 -10.61 10.05
N SER A 297 -9.23 -10.80 8.85
CA SER A 297 -7.83 -11.21 8.69
C SER A 297 -6.84 -10.04 8.84
N CYS A 298 -7.34 -8.80 8.88
CA CYS A 298 -6.57 -7.62 9.22
C CYS A 298 -6.18 -7.67 10.70
N THR A 299 -4.89 -7.54 10.99
CA THR A 299 -4.38 -7.50 12.35
C THR A 299 -4.14 -6.05 12.75
N LEU A 300 -4.69 -5.64 13.90
CA LEU A 300 -4.43 -4.35 14.51
C LEU A 300 -3.47 -4.52 15.68
N ASP A 301 -2.39 -3.76 15.69
CA ASP A 301 -1.40 -3.75 16.76
C ASP A 301 -1.01 -2.32 17.12
N VAL A 302 -0.36 -2.13 18.26
CA VAL A 302 0.09 -0.81 18.73
C VAL A 302 1.61 -0.81 18.83
N ASN A 303 2.25 0.08 18.06
CA ASN A 303 3.69 0.32 18.15
C ASN A 303 3.95 1.71 18.72
N GLY A 304 4.51 1.77 19.93
CA GLY A 304 4.59 3.02 20.67
C GLY A 304 3.19 3.50 21.02
N LYS A 305 2.77 4.64 20.47
CA LYS A 305 1.43 5.21 20.65
C LYS A 305 0.57 5.21 19.38
N GLY A 306 1.11 4.65 18.28
CA GLY A 306 0.43 4.57 17.00
C GLY A 306 -0.19 3.21 16.70
N LEU A 307 -1.21 3.21 15.84
CA LEU A 307 -1.80 2.00 15.25
C LEU A 307 -0.89 1.46 14.15
N VAL A 308 -0.68 0.16 14.16
CA VAL A 308 -0.08 -0.61 13.07
C VAL A 308 -1.13 -1.58 12.55
N MET A 309 -1.32 -1.61 11.23
CA MET A 309 -2.20 -2.58 10.59
C MET A 309 -1.39 -3.64 9.86
N GLY A 310 -1.88 -4.87 9.81
CA GLY A 310 -1.24 -5.96 9.09
C GLY A 310 -2.26 -6.89 8.45
N TRP A 311 -1.76 -7.89 7.72
CA TRP A 311 -2.60 -8.91 7.12
C TRP A 311 -2.13 -10.30 7.58
N LYS A 312 -3.02 -11.06 8.22
CA LYS A 312 -2.76 -12.41 8.73
C LYS A 312 -1.47 -12.51 9.57
N GLY A 313 -1.23 -11.51 10.41
CA GLY A 313 -0.05 -11.43 11.28
C GLY A 313 1.23 -10.94 10.60
N THR A 314 1.21 -10.66 9.30
CA THR A 314 2.30 -9.94 8.63
C THR A 314 2.09 -8.44 8.82
N PRO A 315 2.97 -7.74 9.56
CA PRO A 315 2.84 -6.30 9.75
C PRO A 315 2.95 -5.59 8.39
N MET A 316 1.90 -4.85 8.02
CA MET A 316 1.98 -3.92 6.91
C MET A 316 2.44 -2.61 7.54
N LYS A 317 3.44 -1.94 6.97
CA LYS A 317 4.05 -0.74 7.60
C LYS A 317 3.15 0.50 7.51
N ILE A 318 1.83 0.30 7.55
CA ILE A 318 0.81 1.32 7.58
C ILE A 318 0.64 1.71 9.03
N ARG A 319 1.12 2.92 9.35
CA ARG A 319 1.19 3.43 10.72
C ARG A 319 0.39 4.71 10.81
N PHE A 320 -0.46 4.79 11.83
CA PHE A 320 -1.17 6.01 12.17
C PHE A 320 -0.68 6.49 13.55
N THR A 321 -0.11 7.69 13.61
CA THR A 321 0.36 8.31 14.86
C THR A 321 -0.27 9.69 15.01
N ILE A 322 -0.49 10.09 16.25
CA ILE A 322 -1.05 11.40 16.59
C ILE A 322 0.00 12.17 17.40
N TRP A 323 0.14 13.45 17.08
CA TRP A 323 1.12 14.33 17.70
C TRP A 323 0.43 15.62 18.13
N LYS A 324 0.87 16.17 19.27
CA LYS A 324 0.47 17.50 19.72
C LYS A 324 1.70 18.30 20.11
N PHE A 325 1.64 19.63 20.02
CA PHE A 325 2.67 20.48 20.61
C PHE A 325 2.64 20.35 22.13
N ASP A 326 3.82 20.24 22.72
CA ASP A 326 3.98 20.34 24.16
C ASP A 326 3.82 21.81 24.54
N HIS A 327 2.71 22.12 25.20
CA HIS A 327 2.46 23.46 25.74
C HIS A 327 2.93 23.47 27.19
N GLU A 328 4.25 23.48 27.38
CA GLU A 328 4.84 24.03 28.61
C GLU A 328 4.86 25.56 28.56
#